data_AF-A0A536LDF6-F1
#
_entry.id   AF-A0A536LDF6-F1
#
_cell.length_a   1.000
_cell.length_b   1.000
_cell.length_c   1.000
_cell.angle_alpha   90.00
_cell.angle_beta   90.00
_cell.angle_gamma   90.00
#
_symmetry.space_group_name_H-M   'P 1'
#
loop_
_entity.id
_entity.type
_entity.pdbx_description
1 polymer ?
#
loop_
_entity_poly.entity_id
_entity_poly.type
_entity_poly.pdbx_seq_one_letter_code
_entity_poly.pdbx_strand_id
1 'polypeptide(L)' 'MNLKTVIGTGPTSQTTKTVYLYAGSMLIATVSGSTTSYFHEDHLGDTRLVTQKQGNSATVVFATNYEPFGIDAH' A
#
# COMPACT_ATOMS: atom_id res chain seq x y z
N MET A 1 41.94 -12.98 -13.12
CA MET A 1 40.75 -13.87 -13.09
C MET A 1 39.57 -12.98 -13.43
N ASN A 2 38.98 -13.13 -14.61
CA ASN A 2 38.01 -12.15 -15.11
C ASN A 2 36.62 -12.79 -15.04
N LEU A 3 35.79 -12.30 -14.13
CA LEU A 3 34.43 -12.79 -13.95
C LEU A 3 33.54 -12.21 -15.06
N LYS A 4 33.05 -13.07 -15.97
CA LYS A 4 32.10 -12.69 -17.01
C LYS A 4 30.68 -12.80 -16.45
N THR A 5 30.05 -11.66 -16.17
CA THR A 5 28.63 -11.63 -15.77
C THR A 5 27.76 -11.96 -16.98
N VAL A 6 27.12 -13.13 -16.96
CA VAL A 6 26.07 -13.49 -17.93
C VAL A 6 24.73 -13.12 -17.28
N ILE A 7 24.08 -12.06 -17.75
CA ILE A 7 22.71 -11.74 -17.35
C ILE A 7 21.79 -12.39 -18.37
N GLY A 8 21.15 -13.51 -17.98
CA GLY A 8 20.12 -14.13 -18.79
C GLY A 8 18.86 -13.27 -18.79
N THR A 9 18.45 -12.75 -19.95
CA THR A 9 17.16 -12.07 -20.13
C THR A 9 16.06 -13.12 -20.28
N GLY A 10 15.61 -13.66 -19.16
CA GLY A 10 14.35 -14.41 -19.06
C GLY A 10 13.13 -13.47 -19.13
N PRO A 11 11.91 -14.01 -19.35
CA PRO A 11 10.73 -13.21 -19.68
C PRO A 11 10.44 -12.11 -18.65
N THR A 12 10.28 -10.88 -19.12
CA THR A 12 10.16 -9.63 -18.33
C THR A 12 8.75 -9.34 -17.81
N SER A 13 7.90 -10.35 -17.63
CA SER A 13 6.63 -10.14 -16.90
C SER A 13 6.93 -10.05 -15.41
N GLN A 14 7.34 -8.86 -14.96
CA GLN A 14 7.35 -8.53 -13.55
C GLN A 14 5.89 -8.44 -13.09
N THR A 15 5.32 -9.57 -12.67
CA THR A 15 4.07 -9.57 -11.92
C THR A 15 4.33 -8.77 -10.65
N THR A 16 3.77 -7.57 -10.57
CA THR A 16 3.85 -6.76 -9.36
C THR A 16 3.14 -7.53 -8.24
N LYS A 17 3.94 -8.09 -7.32
CA LYS A 17 3.40 -8.71 -6.11
C LYS A 17 2.97 -7.61 -5.15
N THR A 18 1.75 -7.69 -4.65
CA THR A 18 1.30 -6.85 -3.54
C THR A 18 1.68 -7.50 -2.23
N VAL A 19 2.46 -6.78 -1.42
CA VAL A 19 2.76 -7.14 -0.03
C VAL A 19 1.75 -6.44 0.87
N TYR A 20 1.18 -7.17 1.82
CA TYR A 20 0.27 -6.65 2.83
C TYR A 20 0.99 -6.65 4.18
N LEU A 21 1.00 -5.51 4.86
CA LEU A 21 1.68 -5.31 6.13
C LEU A 21 0.61 -5.12 7.21
N TYR A 22 0.65 -5.97 8.23
CA TYR A 22 -0.31 -5.98 9.32
C TYR A 22 0.34 -5.70 10.68
N ALA A 23 -0.37 -4.97 11.54
CA ALA A 23 -0.10 -4.86 12.96
C ALA A 23 -1.18 -5.65 13.72
N GLY A 24 -0.90 -6.92 14.03
CA GLY A 24 -1.95 -7.82 14.51
C GLY A 24 -2.99 -8.10 13.41
N SER A 25 -4.25 -7.79 13.66
CA SER A 25 -5.34 -7.90 12.68
C SER A 25 -5.56 -6.64 11.83
N MET A 26 -4.84 -5.55 12.10
CA MET A 26 -5.01 -4.25 11.42
C MET A 26 -4.11 -4.15 10.19
N LEU A 27 -4.68 -3.80 9.03
CA LEU A 27 -3.91 -3.55 7.82
C LEU A 27 -3.29 -2.15 7.91
N ILE A 28 -1.97 -2.04 7.92
CA ILE A 28 -1.29 -0.74 8.06
C ILE A 28 -0.71 -0.22 6.75
N ALA A 29 -0.34 -1.12 5.84
CA ALA A 29 0.16 -0.72 4.53
C ALA A 29 0.04 -1.83 3.48
N THR A 30 -0.02 -1.41 2.22
CA THR A 30 0.26 -2.27 1.08
C THR A 30 1.43 -1.72 0.27
N VAL A 31 2.26 -2.61 -0.25
CA VAL A 31 3.36 -2.25 -1.17
C VAL A 31 3.14 -3.00 -2.47
N SER A 32 2.98 -2.26 -3.56
CA SER A 32 2.85 -2.80 -4.91
C SER A 32 3.77 -2.04 -5.84
N GLY A 33 4.89 -2.68 -6.21
CA GLY A 33 5.93 -2.04 -7.01
C GLY A 33 6.59 -0.89 -6.23
N SER A 34 6.55 0.32 -6.77
CA SER A 34 7.05 1.55 -6.13
C SER A 34 5.99 2.32 -5.34
N THR A 35 4.77 1.81 -5.30
CA THR A 35 3.66 2.40 -4.58
C THR A 35 3.56 1.80 -3.19
N THR A 36 3.44 2.65 -2.17
CA THR A 36 3.04 2.26 -0.82
C THR A 36 1.76 2.98 -0.45
N SER A 37 0.70 2.25 -0.13
CA SER A 37 -0.52 2.81 0.46
C SER A 37 -0.49 2.58 1.96
N TYR A 38 -0.77 3.61 2.75
CA TYR A 38 -0.87 3.57 4.21
C TYR A 38 -2.33 3.72 4.60
N PHE A 39 -2.82 2.81 5.43
CA PHE A 39 -4.21 2.74 5.87
C PHE A 39 -4.30 3.28 7.30
N HIS A 40 -5.21 4.22 7.51
CA HIS A 40 -5.42 4.86 8.81
C HIS A 40 -6.81 4.45 9.29
N GLU A 41 -6.84 3.38 10.08
CA GLU A 41 -8.05 2.91 10.75
C GLU A 41 -8.34 3.72 12.00
N ASP A 42 -9.62 3.83 12.33
CA ASP A 42 -10.05 4.37 13.61
C ASP A 42 -10.10 3.29 14.70
N HIS A 43 -10.47 3.72 15.90
CA HIS A 43 -10.59 2.88 17.08
C HIS A 43 -11.65 1.77 16.99
N LEU A 44 -12.53 1.79 15.98
CA LEU A 44 -13.51 0.73 15.70
C LEU A 44 -13.06 -0.21 14.55
N GLY A 45 -11.97 0.14 13.85
CA GLY A 45 -11.41 -0.64 12.74
C GLY A 45 -11.81 -0.12 11.36
N ASP A 46 -12.52 1.02 11.28
CA ASP A 46 -12.92 1.59 9.99
C ASP A 46 -11.81 2.45 9.41
N THR A 47 -11.47 2.26 8.14
CA THR A 47 -10.45 3.08 7.45
C THR A 47 -10.98 4.49 7.19
N ARG A 48 -10.41 5.51 7.83
CA ARG A 48 -10.81 6.93 7.63
C ARG A 48 -10.01 7.65 6.56
N LEU A 49 -8.78 7.21 6.33
CA LEU A 49 -7.85 7.86 5.41
C LEU A 49 -6.96 6.79 4.77
N VAL A 50 -6.69 6.94 3.47
CA VAL A 50 -5.60 6.22 2.80
C VAL A 50 -4.68 7.23 2.14
N THR A 51 -3.40 7.19 2.50
CA THR A 51 -2.37 7.98 1.84
C THR A 51 -1.50 7.08 0.97
N GLN A 52 -1.22 7.52 -0.25
CA GLN A 52 -0.38 6.79 -1.19
C GLN A 52 0.93 7.54 -1.38
N LYS A 53 2.04 6.83 -1.20
CA LYS A 53 3.38 7.30 -1.57
C LYS A 53 3.80 6.64 -2.87
N GLN A 54 4.19 7.47 -3.83
CA GLN A 54 4.86 7.03 -5.07
C GLN A 54 6.12 7.88 -5.25
N GLY A 55 7.28 7.24 -5.21
CA GLY A 55 8.55 7.97 -5.17
C GLY A 55 8.64 8.85 -3.92
N ASN A 56 8.89 10.16 -4.09
CA ASN A 56 8.97 11.15 -2.99
C ASN A 56 7.65 11.92 -2.76
N SER A 57 6.61 11.63 -3.53
CA SER A 57 5.32 12.30 -3.41
C SER A 57 4.36 11.47 -2.56
N ALA A 58 3.59 12.14 -1.71
CA ALA A 58 2.49 11.55 -0.94
C ALA A 58 1.17 12.25 -1.30
N THR A 59 0.13 11.48 -1.55
CA THR A 59 -1.22 11.97 -1.88
C THR A 59 -2.27 11.28 -1.02
N VAL A 60 -3.37 11.97 -0.75
CA VAL A 60 -4.57 11.35 -0.18
C VAL A 60 -5.34 10.72 -1.33
N VAL A 61 -5.66 9.43 -1.22
CA VAL A 61 -6.41 8.69 -2.25
C VAL A 61 -7.78 8.22 -1.79
N PHE A 62 -8.02 8.29 -0.48
CA PHE A 62 -9.32 8.07 0.14
C PHE A 62 -9.38 8.85 1.45
N ALA A 63 -10.52 9.47 1.73
CA ALA A 63 -10.82 10.07 3.03
C ALA A 63 -12.34 10.05 3.25
N THR A 64 -12.77 9.69 4.45
CA THR A 64 -14.17 9.77 4.88
C THR A 64 -14.28 10.11 6.36
N ASN A 65 -15.40 10.71 6.74
CA ASN A 65 -15.80 10.86 8.12
C ASN A 65 -17.00 9.94 8.37
N TYR A 66 -16.86 9.04 9.33
CA TYR A 66 -17.95 8.18 9.76
C TYR A 66 -18.78 8.85 10.86
N GLU A 67 -20.10 8.81 10.72
CA GLU A 67 -21.02 9.10 11.81
C GLU A 67 -20.98 7.97 12.86
N PRO A 68 -21.49 8.21 14.09
CA PRO A 68 -21.71 7.12 15.04
C PRO A 68 -22.44 5.94 14.36
N PHE A 69 -21.94 4.72 14.59
CA PHE A 69 -22.41 3.46 13.98
C PHE A 69 -22.03 3.23 12.50
N GLY A 70 -21.08 3.97 11.94
CA GLY A 70 -20.48 3.64 10.63
C GLY A 70 -21.35 4.02 9.44
N ILE A 71 -22.34 4.90 9.63
CA ILE A 71 -23.01 5.57 8.50
C ILE A 71 -22.03 6.58 7.93
N ASP A 72 -21.75 6.48 6.63
CA ASP A 72 -20.96 7.47 5.90
C ASP A 72 -21.67 8.83 6.00
N ALA A 73 -20.98 9.84 6.55
CA ALA A 73 -21.46 11.22 6.55
C ALA A 73 -21.27 11.79 5.13
N HIS A 74 -22.21 11.51 4.23
CA HIS A 74 -22.16 11.95 2.85
C HIS A 74 -22.74 13.36 2.64
#